data_AF-A0A246WQ83-F1
#
_entry.id   AF-A0A246WQ83-F1
#
_cell.length_a   1.000
_cell.length_b   1.000
_cell.length_c   1.000
_cell.angle_alpha   90.00
_cell.angle_beta   90.00
_cell.angle_gamma   90.00
#
_symmetry.space_group_name_H-M   'P 1'
#
loop_
_entity.id
_entity.type
_entity.pdbx_description
1 polymer ?
#
loop_
_entity_poly.entity_id
_entity_poly.type
_entity_poly.pdbx_seq_one_letter_code
_entity_poly.pdbx_strand_id
1 'polypeptide(L)'
;MVDKMAARDDLAILKAARTGVADAQLAIGTRYYLGNGSLPQSTETAFYWLERAARQGLTEAWTMIGRAVPYDLVRSTMSRPYEAVAWYERAFDSGVLEAGIVFSRLVLENSSHFGHKAKDKAVNVLKQLAERNNHEAQWLLAKHLAQLEDDQHHGAGDQIHLAPPLKEAKEHWTRQAALAGVTEAQYSLLEEYWKAGDYVGFSENAAPMIKCLLKDHEAQLRYLRDPSPQCALLSLSENEVTLLLRQSQLLLERKVSDLSYVRRLLELAALSNNHEAQYRLGMLHARLDHGCQRIFPAHGQANYLAAVPWLNAAGKGDVAEAWHGLSMIYAKAEYFQRNLSLSRQYLNRSAEMGFAQAQFDYGQYLWRTRRDGPMHDIHALSWWKKAADQGHHEALIAASRFSAKNSSETWAVEIAKSLTTKLRKSHPFLSARIDLAAAFKLSKSEAVLVDVRHADWGHCIEVDISKLHARSKRRLILIENTEQRVTLDLISRLFADVNSSFDGPEGNYRQRQYRLRNIIADLV
;
A
#
# COMPACT_ATOMS: atom_id res chain seq x y z
N MET A 1 -28.28 -23.14 56.84
CA MET A 1 -27.14 -23.51 57.72
C MET A 1 -25.91 -23.92 56.89
N VAL A 2 -26.11 -24.64 55.78
CA VAL A 2 -25.07 -25.03 54.80
C VAL A 2 -24.29 -23.84 54.21
N ASP A 3 -24.96 -22.77 53.75
CA ASP A 3 -24.27 -21.60 53.16
C ASP A 3 -23.35 -20.84 54.12
N LYS A 4 -23.67 -20.84 55.43
CA LYS A 4 -22.83 -20.21 56.46
C LYS A 4 -21.61 -21.05 56.83
N MET A 5 -21.65 -22.37 56.63
CA MET A 5 -20.50 -23.27 56.81
C MET A 5 -19.57 -23.19 55.60
N ALA A 6 -20.12 -23.24 54.38
CA ALA A 6 -19.34 -23.09 53.14
C ALA A 6 -18.52 -21.78 53.14
N ALA A 7 -19.14 -20.66 53.52
CA ALA A 7 -18.47 -19.37 53.60
C ALA A 7 -17.37 -19.29 54.68
N ARG A 8 -17.48 -20.06 55.78
CA ARG A 8 -16.44 -20.11 56.82
C ARG A 8 -15.26 -20.97 56.39
N ASP A 9 -15.53 -22.07 55.69
CA ASP A 9 -14.51 -22.99 55.18
C ASP A 9 -13.70 -22.32 54.06
N ASP A 10 -14.36 -21.59 53.15
CA ASP A 10 -13.70 -20.76 52.13
C ASP A 10 -12.75 -19.72 52.75
N LEU A 11 -13.19 -19.06 53.83
CA LEU A 11 -12.41 -18.03 54.51
C LEU A 11 -11.19 -18.60 55.23
N ALA A 12 -11.30 -19.81 55.80
CA ALA A 12 -10.19 -20.51 56.41
C ALA A 12 -9.14 -20.91 55.36
N ILE A 13 -9.57 -21.46 54.23
CA ILE A 13 -8.68 -21.82 53.11
C ILE A 13 -8.02 -20.58 52.51
N LEU A 14 -8.77 -19.48 52.33
CA LEU A 14 -8.22 -18.20 51.86
C LEU A 14 -7.13 -17.66 52.78
N LYS A 15 -7.33 -17.75 54.11
CA LYS A 15 -6.30 -17.34 55.07
C LYS A 15 -5.04 -18.19 54.94
N ALA A 16 -5.18 -19.52 54.85
CA ALA A 16 -4.06 -20.43 54.67
C ALA A 16 -3.34 -20.24 53.31
N ALA A 17 -4.09 -19.97 52.24
CA ALA A 17 -3.54 -19.68 50.91
C ALA A 17 -2.70 -18.39 50.92
N ARG A 18 -3.19 -17.35 51.62
CA ARG A 18 -2.48 -16.07 51.82
C ARG A 18 -1.20 -16.23 52.64
N THR A 19 -1.16 -17.15 53.60
CA THR A 19 0.07 -17.46 54.35
C THR A 19 1.07 -18.31 53.55
N GLY A 20 0.73 -18.72 52.33
CA GLY A 20 1.66 -19.42 51.43
C GLY A 20 1.47 -20.93 51.36
N VAL A 21 0.49 -21.51 52.06
CA VAL A 21 0.29 -22.97 52.10
C VAL A 21 -0.13 -23.46 50.71
N ALA A 22 0.70 -24.30 50.09
CA ALA A 22 0.54 -24.76 48.72
C ALA A 22 -0.81 -25.48 48.50
N ASP A 23 -1.20 -26.40 49.38
CA ASP A 23 -2.47 -27.14 49.29
C ASP A 23 -3.69 -26.21 49.40
N ALA A 24 -3.59 -25.18 50.24
CA ALA A 24 -4.64 -24.18 50.37
C ALA A 24 -4.76 -23.29 49.11
N GLN A 25 -3.63 -22.99 48.47
CA GLN A 25 -3.60 -22.27 47.18
C GLN A 25 -4.21 -23.11 46.05
N LEU A 26 -3.91 -24.41 46.00
CA LEU A 26 -4.52 -25.35 45.06
C LEU A 26 -6.03 -25.45 45.29
N ALA A 27 -6.44 -25.65 46.55
CA ALA A 27 -7.84 -25.78 46.93
C ALA A 27 -8.64 -24.53 46.55
N ILE A 28 -8.13 -23.33 46.87
CA ILE A 28 -8.85 -22.10 46.55
C ILE A 28 -8.86 -21.80 45.04
N GLY A 29 -7.76 -22.06 44.34
CA GLY A 29 -7.70 -21.91 42.88
C GLY A 29 -8.71 -22.82 42.17
N THR A 30 -8.85 -24.05 42.66
CA THR A 30 -9.86 -25.01 42.16
C THR A 30 -11.28 -24.53 42.42
N ARG A 31 -11.56 -23.93 43.60
CA ARG A 31 -12.88 -23.39 43.92
C ARG A 31 -13.26 -22.21 43.01
N TYR A 32 -12.32 -21.29 42.76
CA TYR A 32 -12.53 -20.20 41.80
C TYR A 32 -12.73 -20.72 40.38
N TYR A 33 -12.03 -21.77 39.96
CA TYR A 33 -12.19 -22.34 38.62
C TYR A 33 -13.58 -22.97 38.42
N LEU A 34 -14.07 -23.71 39.42
CA LEU A 34 -15.35 -24.40 39.38
C LEU A 34 -16.55 -23.49 39.73
N GLY A 35 -16.31 -22.32 40.33
CA GLY A 35 -17.36 -21.46 40.86
C GLY A 35 -18.17 -22.15 41.96
N ASN A 36 -17.50 -22.95 42.80
CA ASN A 36 -18.15 -23.70 43.87
C ASN A 36 -17.81 -23.12 45.26
N GLY A 37 -18.60 -23.52 46.26
CA GLY A 37 -18.61 -22.82 47.55
C GLY A 37 -19.30 -21.46 47.43
N SER A 38 -18.91 -20.50 48.28
CA SER A 38 -19.43 -19.13 48.28
C SER A 38 -18.70 -18.20 47.30
N LEU A 39 -17.94 -18.76 46.35
CA LEU A 39 -17.03 -18.03 45.46
C LEU A 39 -17.53 -18.00 44.00
N PRO A 40 -17.35 -16.87 43.28
CA PRO A 40 -17.70 -16.78 41.88
C PRO A 40 -16.72 -17.57 41.00
N GLN A 41 -17.21 -18.04 39.85
CA GLN A 41 -16.36 -18.64 38.83
C GLN A 41 -15.45 -17.58 38.21
N SER A 42 -14.13 -17.79 38.24
CA SER A 42 -13.15 -16.88 37.63
C SER A 42 -11.85 -17.63 37.31
N THR A 43 -11.55 -17.75 36.02
CA THR A 43 -10.32 -18.39 35.51
C THR A 43 -9.07 -17.57 35.85
N GLU A 44 -9.16 -16.24 35.84
CA GLU A 44 -8.04 -15.34 36.18
C GLU A 44 -7.62 -15.50 37.65
N THR A 45 -8.59 -15.45 38.56
CA THR A 45 -8.30 -15.61 40.00
C THR A 45 -7.93 -17.05 40.34
N ALA A 46 -8.51 -18.03 39.65
CA ALA A 46 -8.05 -19.42 39.73
C ALA A 46 -6.58 -19.54 39.32
N PHE A 47 -6.21 -18.97 38.17
CA PHE A 47 -4.83 -19.01 37.67
C PHE A 47 -3.86 -18.36 38.65
N TYR A 48 -4.19 -17.19 39.22
CA TYR A 48 -3.37 -16.53 40.24
C TYR A 48 -2.98 -17.45 41.41
N TRP A 49 -3.94 -18.23 41.93
CA TRP A 49 -3.67 -19.14 43.05
C TRP A 49 -2.98 -20.42 42.61
N LEU A 50 -3.42 -20.99 41.48
CA LEU A 50 -2.84 -22.21 40.93
C LEU A 50 -1.38 -22.00 40.52
N GLU A 51 -1.01 -20.85 39.96
CA GLU A 51 0.37 -20.48 39.62
C GLU A 51 1.31 -20.55 40.83
N ARG A 52 0.83 -20.08 42.00
CA ARG A 52 1.61 -20.09 43.24
C ARG A 52 1.76 -21.50 43.80
N ALA A 53 0.70 -22.31 43.77
CA ALA A 53 0.75 -23.73 44.13
C ALA A 53 1.70 -24.51 43.20
N ALA A 54 1.61 -24.22 41.90
CA ALA A 54 2.45 -24.75 40.84
C ALA A 54 3.94 -24.45 41.07
N ARG A 55 4.29 -23.21 41.41
CA ARG A 55 5.68 -22.83 41.73
C ARG A 55 6.24 -23.56 42.94
N GLN A 56 5.39 -23.99 43.86
CA GLN A 56 5.77 -24.80 45.03
C GLN A 56 5.90 -26.30 44.72
N GLY A 57 5.68 -26.73 43.46
CA GLY A 57 5.91 -28.11 43.03
C GLY A 57 4.68 -29.02 43.14
N LEU A 58 3.49 -28.49 43.41
CA LEU A 58 2.26 -29.29 43.43
C LEU A 58 1.88 -29.73 42.00
N THR A 59 1.88 -31.04 41.78
CA THR A 59 1.57 -31.65 40.48
C THR A 59 0.13 -31.39 40.04
N GLU A 60 -0.83 -31.44 40.97
CA GLU A 60 -2.24 -31.15 40.73
C GLU A 60 -2.47 -29.69 40.26
N ALA A 61 -1.59 -28.76 40.65
CA ALA A 61 -1.71 -27.38 40.20
C ALA A 61 -1.42 -27.24 38.70
N TRP A 62 -0.38 -27.92 38.18
CA TRP A 62 -0.06 -27.86 36.75
C TRP A 62 -1.12 -28.56 35.89
N THR A 63 -1.70 -29.67 36.35
CA THR A 63 -2.78 -30.34 35.62
C THR A 63 -4.03 -29.46 35.57
N MET A 64 -4.36 -28.75 36.65
CA MET A 64 -5.44 -27.77 36.67
C MET A 64 -5.16 -26.57 35.75
N ILE A 65 -3.94 -26.03 35.77
CA ILE A 65 -3.54 -24.95 34.84
C ILE A 65 -3.69 -25.41 33.39
N GLY A 66 -3.16 -26.59 33.05
CA GLY A 66 -3.21 -27.14 31.70
C GLY A 66 -4.63 -27.37 31.16
N ARG A 67 -5.60 -27.66 32.05
CA ARG A 67 -7.02 -27.84 31.70
C ARG A 67 -7.79 -26.54 31.58
N ALA A 68 -7.47 -25.57 32.45
CA ALA A 68 -8.34 -24.43 32.71
C ALA A 68 -7.87 -23.13 32.06
N VAL A 69 -6.56 -22.97 31.85
CA VAL A 69 -5.94 -21.67 31.57
C VAL A 69 -5.55 -21.59 30.10
N PRO A 70 -6.23 -20.75 29.30
CA PRO A 70 -5.93 -20.60 27.87
C PRO A 70 -4.67 -19.75 27.65
N TYR A 71 -4.11 -19.88 26.45
CA TYR A 71 -2.92 -19.14 26.03
C TYR A 71 -3.02 -17.63 26.24
N ASP A 72 -4.14 -17.01 25.85
CA ASP A 72 -4.32 -15.55 25.95
C ASP A 72 -4.25 -15.04 27.38
N LEU A 73 -4.73 -15.82 28.35
CA LEU A 73 -4.68 -15.46 29.77
C LEU A 73 -3.23 -15.54 30.30
N VAL A 74 -2.46 -16.53 29.88
CA VAL A 74 -1.03 -16.62 30.20
C VAL A 74 -0.28 -15.41 29.62
N ARG A 75 -0.55 -15.08 28.35
CA ARG A 75 0.08 -13.98 27.63
C ARG A 75 -0.25 -12.61 28.21
N SER A 76 -1.48 -12.39 28.70
CA SER A 76 -1.90 -11.12 29.29
C SER A 76 -1.45 -10.95 30.73
N THR A 77 -1.37 -12.04 31.50
CA THR A 77 -1.10 -11.99 32.96
C THR A 77 0.39 -12.08 33.28
N MET A 78 1.15 -12.91 32.56
CA MET A 78 2.56 -13.14 32.85
C MET A 78 3.46 -12.24 32.02
N SER A 79 4.41 -11.55 32.65
CA SER A 79 5.44 -10.80 31.92
C SER A 79 6.38 -11.71 31.11
N ARG A 80 6.51 -12.98 31.50
CA ARG A 80 7.34 -14.00 30.83
C ARG A 80 6.51 -15.28 30.61
N PRO A 81 5.68 -15.33 29.55
CA PRO A 81 4.80 -16.47 29.29
C PRO A 81 5.55 -17.80 29.14
N TYR A 82 6.78 -17.77 28.61
CA TYR A 82 7.60 -18.96 28.41
C TYR A 82 7.96 -19.72 29.70
N GLU A 83 7.85 -19.10 30.88
CA GLU A 83 8.05 -19.78 32.18
C GLU A 83 6.95 -20.83 32.45
N ALA A 84 5.76 -20.66 31.89
CA ALA A 84 4.64 -21.58 32.06
C ALA A 84 4.80 -22.88 31.24
N VAL A 85 5.76 -22.94 30.30
CA VAL A 85 5.93 -24.10 29.38
C VAL A 85 6.08 -25.41 30.13
N ALA A 86 6.84 -25.44 31.21
CA ALA A 86 7.04 -26.66 32.00
C ALA A 86 5.74 -27.19 32.63
N TRP A 87 4.77 -26.31 32.93
CA TRP A 87 3.48 -26.71 33.50
C TRP A 87 2.60 -27.36 32.44
N TYR A 88 2.51 -26.74 31.27
CA TYR A 88 1.73 -27.26 30.14
C TYR A 88 2.34 -28.54 29.55
N GLU A 89 3.67 -28.62 29.48
CA GLU A 89 4.37 -29.83 29.04
C GLU A 89 4.04 -31.02 29.96
N ARG A 90 4.15 -30.84 31.28
CA ARG A 90 3.82 -31.88 32.27
C ARG A 90 2.34 -32.24 32.27
N ALA A 91 1.46 -31.25 32.12
CA ALA A 91 0.03 -31.49 32.03
C ALA A 91 -0.30 -32.34 30.79
N PHE A 92 0.30 -32.03 29.63
CA PHE A 92 0.13 -32.82 28.41
C PHE A 92 0.68 -34.24 28.57
N ASP A 93 1.89 -34.39 29.14
CA ASP A 93 2.49 -35.69 29.41
C ASP A 93 1.65 -36.53 30.40
N SER A 94 0.86 -35.88 31.28
CA SER A 94 -0.11 -36.52 32.17
C SER A 94 -1.47 -36.86 31.51
N GLY A 95 -1.64 -36.55 30.23
CA GLY A 95 -2.85 -36.85 29.45
C GLY A 95 -3.83 -35.69 29.25
N VAL A 96 -3.50 -34.47 29.65
CA VAL A 96 -4.33 -33.28 29.41
C VAL A 96 -4.08 -32.75 28.00
N LEU A 97 -4.94 -33.09 27.04
CA LEU A 97 -4.74 -32.76 25.63
C LEU A 97 -4.81 -31.26 25.34
N GLU A 98 -5.67 -30.54 26.06
CA GLU A 98 -5.86 -29.09 25.95
C GLU A 98 -4.55 -28.33 26.24
N ALA A 99 -3.74 -28.85 27.16
CA ALA A 99 -2.46 -28.28 27.51
C ALA A 99 -1.47 -28.32 26.34
N GLY A 100 -1.61 -29.27 25.42
CA GLY A 100 -0.72 -29.45 24.29
C GLY A 100 -0.74 -28.28 23.30
N ILE A 101 -1.90 -27.64 23.10
CA ILE A 101 -2.03 -26.45 22.24
C ILE A 101 -1.25 -25.28 22.85
N VAL A 102 -1.50 -25.01 24.14
CA VAL A 102 -0.88 -23.89 24.85
C VAL A 102 0.63 -24.11 24.99
N PHE A 103 1.06 -25.33 25.32
CA PHE A 103 2.46 -25.73 25.30
C PHE A 103 3.10 -25.41 23.95
N SER A 104 2.48 -25.86 22.85
CA SER A 104 3.04 -25.70 21.52
C SER A 104 3.11 -24.23 21.09
N ARG A 105 2.07 -23.43 21.37
CA ARG A 105 2.08 -21.98 21.12
C ARG A 105 3.19 -21.28 21.90
N LEU A 106 3.30 -21.54 23.20
CA LEU A 106 4.33 -20.93 24.04
C LEU A 106 5.75 -21.25 23.53
N VAL A 107 6.02 -22.48 23.10
CA VAL A 107 7.33 -22.88 22.59
C VAL A 107 7.62 -22.28 21.21
N LEU A 108 6.66 -22.35 20.28
CA LEU A 108 6.86 -21.93 18.89
C LEU A 108 6.89 -20.40 18.74
N GLU A 109 6.06 -19.66 19.47
CA GLU A 109 6.06 -18.19 19.41
C GLU A 109 7.25 -17.57 20.16
N ASN A 110 7.84 -18.29 21.13
CA ASN A 110 9.03 -17.86 21.86
C ASN A 110 10.27 -18.68 21.45
N SER A 111 10.42 -18.96 20.16
CA SER A 111 11.39 -19.90 19.61
C SER A 111 12.86 -19.59 19.99
N SER A 112 13.20 -18.35 20.31
CA SER A 112 14.53 -17.92 20.75
C SER A 112 14.92 -18.46 22.13
N HIS A 113 13.94 -18.77 23.00
CA HIS A 113 14.15 -19.26 24.36
C HIS A 113 14.30 -20.78 24.44
N PHE A 114 14.05 -21.50 23.34
CA PHE A 114 13.96 -22.96 23.32
C PHE A 114 14.92 -23.57 22.31
N GLY A 115 15.59 -24.66 22.73
CA GLY A 115 16.41 -25.48 21.83
C GLY A 115 15.56 -26.38 20.91
N HIS A 116 16.21 -27.01 19.92
CA HIS A 116 15.54 -27.86 18.93
C HIS A 116 14.66 -28.95 19.55
N LYS A 117 15.09 -29.61 20.63
CA LYS A 117 14.32 -30.68 21.29
C LYS A 117 12.92 -30.24 21.73
N ALA A 118 12.80 -29.05 22.31
CA ALA A 118 11.51 -28.54 22.79
C ALA A 118 10.60 -28.17 21.61
N LYS A 119 11.17 -27.59 20.55
CA LYS A 119 10.46 -27.28 19.30
C LYS A 119 9.95 -28.55 18.62
N ASP A 120 10.80 -29.57 18.51
CA ASP A 120 10.43 -30.87 17.93
C ASP A 120 9.32 -31.53 18.74
N LYS A 121 9.39 -31.46 20.08
CA LYS A 121 8.31 -31.94 20.94
C LYS A 121 7.01 -31.16 20.69
N ALA A 122 7.04 -29.82 20.65
CA ALA A 122 5.87 -29.01 20.34
C ALA A 122 5.23 -29.36 18.99
N VAL A 123 6.05 -29.54 17.94
CA VAL A 123 5.56 -29.98 16.62
C VAL A 123 4.92 -31.36 16.68
N ASN A 124 5.55 -32.30 17.39
CA ASN A 124 5.00 -33.65 17.53
C ASN A 124 3.68 -33.65 18.32
N VAL A 125 3.57 -32.81 19.35
CA VAL A 125 2.31 -32.60 20.07
C VAL A 125 1.23 -32.06 19.14
N LEU A 126 1.53 -31.03 18.33
CA LEU A 126 0.58 -30.51 17.34
C LEU A 126 0.16 -31.57 16.32
N LYS A 127 1.08 -32.40 15.82
CA LYS A 127 0.75 -33.51 14.91
C LYS A 127 -0.22 -34.51 15.56
N GLN A 128 0.06 -34.94 16.78
CA GLN A 128 -0.82 -35.85 17.52
C GLN A 128 -2.22 -35.27 17.74
N LEU A 129 -2.31 -33.97 18.05
CA LEU A 129 -3.59 -33.29 18.23
C LEU A 129 -4.32 -33.08 16.90
N ALA A 130 -3.61 -32.73 15.83
CA ALA A 130 -4.15 -32.55 14.49
C ALA A 130 -4.76 -33.85 13.93
N GLU A 131 -4.08 -34.98 14.14
CA GLU A 131 -4.57 -36.33 13.78
C GLU A 131 -5.83 -36.74 14.56
N ARG A 132 -6.04 -36.14 15.75
CA ARG A 132 -7.27 -36.30 16.56
C ARG A 132 -8.37 -35.29 16.18
N ASN A 133 -8.27 -34.66 15.01
CA ASN A 133 -9.19 -33.64 14.51
C ASN A 133 -9.26 -32.38 15.37
N ASN A 134 -8.18 -32.02 16.09
CA ASN A 134 -8.12 -30.72 16.73
C ASN A 134 -7.77 -29.64 15.69
N HIS A 135 -8.77 -28.86 15.29
CA HIS A 135 -8.64 -27.87 14.21
C HIS A 135 -7.70 -26.71 14.52
N GLU A 136 -7.59 -26.30 15.79
CA GLU A 136 -6.61 -25.29 16.20
C GLU A 136 -5.18 -25.84 16.06
N ALA A 137 -4.94 -27.10 16.43
CA ALA A 137 -3.65 -27.75 16.24
C ALA A 137 -3.31 -27.92 14.74
N GLN A 138 -4.29 -28.23 13.90
CA GLN A 138 -4.12 -28.29 12.44
C GLN A 138 -3.64 -26.94 11.89
N TRP A 139 -4.29 -25.84 12.28
CA TRP A 139 -3.87 -24.50 11.89
C TRP A 139 -2.46 -24.14 12.39
N LEU A 140 -2.17 -24.39 13.66
CA LEU A 140 -0.84 -24.08 14.23
C LEU A 140 0.27 -24.88 13.55
N LEU A 141 -0.01 -26.13 13.20
CA LEU A 141 0.92 -26.97 12.44
C LEU A 141 1.14 -26.40 11.03
N ALA A 142 0.08 -26.00 10.32
CA ALA A 142 0.17 -25.38 9.01
C ALA A 142 0.97 -24.06 9.05
N LYS A 143 0.72 -23.22 10.07
CA LYS A 143 1.45 -21.97 10.31
C LYS A 143 2.95 -22.22 10.51
N HIS A 144 3.32 -23.24 11.30
CA HIS A 144 4.72 -23.61 11.46
C HIS A 144 5.34 -24.10 10.14
N LEU A 145 4.64 -24.94 9.38
CA LEU A 145 5.12 -25.40 8.08
C LEU A 145 5.39 -24.23 7.11
N ALA A 146 4.55 -23.19 7.14
CA ALA A 146 4.78 -21.96 6.38
C ALA A 146 6.02 -21.17 6.87
N GLN A 147 6.28 -21.09 8.18
CA GLN A 147 7.49 -20.43 8.68
C GLN A 147 8.77 -21.15 8.25
N LEU A 148 8.76 -22.49 8.20
CA LEU A 148 9.89 -23.26 7.68
C LEU A 148 10.14 -23.01 6.19
N GLU A 149 9.08 -22.73 5.42
CA GLU A 149 9.19 -22.30 4.04
C GLU A 149 9.94 -20.96 3.98
N ASP A 150 9.49 -19.95 4.71
CA ASP A 150 10.09 -18.62 4.70
C ASP A 150 11.57 -18.64 5.15
N ASP A 151 11.91 -19.39 6.21
CA ASP A 151 13.29 -19.50 6.71
C ASP A 151 14.24 -20.17 5.69
N GLN A 152 13.75 -21.11 4.88
CA GLN A 152 14.54 -21.74 3.81
C GLN A 152 14.82 -20.76 2.65
N HIS A 153 13.90 -19.84 2.37
CA HIS A 153 14.06 -18.83 1.32
C HIS A 153 15.01 -17.68 1.72
N HIS A 154 15.18 -17.41 3.02
CA HIS A 154 16.08 -16.34 3.50
C HIS A 154 17.53 -16.80 3.75
N GLY A 155 17.77 -18.12 3.81
CA GLY A 155 19.09 -18.70 4.10
C GLY A 155 19.95 -19.10 2.88
N ALA A 156 19.36 -19.19 1.70
CA ALA A 156 20.06 -19.58 0.47
C ALA A 156 19.55 -18.73 -0.70
N GLY A 157 20.46 -18.10 -1.46
CA GLY A 157 20.14 -17.29 -2.64
C GLY A 157 19.60 -18.07 -3.85
N ASP A 158 19.07 -19.28 -3.64
CA ASP A 158 18.47 -20.14 -4.66
C ASP A 158 17.09 -20.62 -4.19
N GLN A 159 16.15 -20.69 -5.13
CA GLN A 159 14.76 -21.12 -4.91
C GLN A 159 14.69 -22.56 -4.39
N ILE A 160 14.75 -22.74 -3.07
CA ILE A 160 14.47 -24.02 -2.42
C ILE A 160 12.95 -24.10 -2.21
N HIS A 161 12.27 -24.75 -3.15
CA HIS A 161 10.89 -25.16 -2.96
C HIS A 161 10.80 -26.18 -1.82
N LEU A 162 9.77 -26.06 -0.96
CA LEU A 162 9.43 -27.12 0.00
C LEU A 162 9.37 -28.47 -0.73
N ALA A 163 9.89 -29.52 -0.11
CA ALA A 163 9.65 -30.87 -0.62
C ALA A 163 8.13 -31.04 -0.83
N PRO A 164 7.66 -31.53 -2.00
CA PRO A 164 6.24 -31.68 -2.33
C PRO A 164 5.34 -32.18 -1.18
N PRO A 165 5.74 -33.19 -0.38
CA PRO A 165 4.91 -33.67 0.73
C PRO A 165 4.66 -32.65 1.85
N LEU A 166 5.58 -31.70 2.09
CA LEU A 166 5.40 -30.69 3.14
C LEU A 166 4.40 -29.61 2.71
N LYS A 167 4.39 -29.26 1.41
CA LYS A 167 3.47 -28.28 0.84
C LYS A 167 2.04 -28.85 0.85
N GLU A 168 1.89 -30.09 0.42
CA GLU A 168 0.61 -30.81 0.47
C GLU A 168 0.08 -30.92 1.91
N ALA A 169 0.96 -31.22 2.88
CA ALA A 169 0.56 -31.27 4.28
C ALA A 169 0.10 -29.90 4.83
N LYS A 170 0.81 -28.81 4.51
CA LYS A 170 0.40 -27.45 4.87
C LYS A 170 -0.98 -27.12 4.30
N GLU A 171 -1.16 -27.29 2.98
CA GLU A 171 -2.43 -27.01 2.30
C GLU A 171 -3.58 -27.86 2.87
N HIS A 172 -3.31 -29.14 3.16
CA HIS A 172 -4.27 -30.05 3.77
C HIS A 172 -4.74 -29.55 5.14
N TRP A 173 -3.82 -29.22 6.04
CA TRP A 173 -4.16 -28.79 7.39
C TRP A 173 -4.81 -27.41 7.43
N THR A 174 -4.36 -26.46 6.60
CA THR A 174 -5.02 -25.15 6.46
C THR A 174 -6.47 -25.32 6.03
N ARG A 175 -6.73 -26.17 5.02
CA ARG A 175 -8.08 -26.40 4.51
C ARG A 175 -8.98 -27.06 5.56
N GLN A 176 -8.49 -28.07 6.29
CA GLN A 176 -9.29 -28.71 7.34
C GLN A 176 -9.65 -27.73 8.47
N ALA A 177 -8.68 -26.94 8.95
CA ALA A 177 -8.93 -25.94 9.98
C ALA A 177 -9.91 -24.85 9.51
N ALA A 178 -9.78 -24.39 8.26
CA ALA A 178 -10.67 -23.39 7.67
C ALA A 178 -12.12 -23.90 7.54
N LEU A 179 -12.31 -25.14 7.05
CA LEU A 179 -13.62 -25.80 6.95
C LEU A 179 -14.28 -25.99 8.32
N ALA A 180 -13.47 -26.17 9.36
CA ALA A 180 -13.96 -26.28 10.74
C ALA A 180 -14.27 -24.93 11.42
N GLY A 181 -14.03 -23.80 10.74
CA GLY A 181 -14.37 -22.47 11.26
C GLY A 181 -13.23 -21.74 11.98
N VAL A 182 -11.97 -22.20 11.89
CA VAL A 182 -10.83 -21.47 12.45
C VAL A 182 -10.58 -20.21 11.61
N THR A 183 -10.83 -19.04 12.18
CA THR A 183 -10.83 -17.74 11.47
C THR A 183 -9.50 -17.42 10.80
N GLU A 184 -8.39 -17.62 11.50
CA GLU A 184 -7.04 -17.38 10.97
C GLU A 184 -6.75 -18.29 9.75
N ALA A 185 -7.17 -19.56 9.82
CA ALA A 185 -7.05 -20.50 8.72
C ALA A 185 -7.94 -20.13 7.53
N GLN A 186 -9.15 -19.62 7.79
CA GLN A 186 -10.05 -19.13 6.73
C GLN A 186 -9.43 -17.96 5.96
N TYR A 187 -8.85 -16.97 6.63
CA TYR A 187 -8.15 -15.89 5.94
C TYR A 187 -6.92 -16.37 5.15
N SER A 188 -6.14 -17.31 5.72
CA SER A 188 -5.01 -17.90 5.01
C SER A 188 -5.46 -18.62 3.73
N LEU A 189 -6.55 -19.39 3.80
CA LEU A 189 -7.11 -20.10 2.65
C LEU A 189 -7.63 -19.12 1.58
N LEU A 190 -8.27 -18.02 2.00
CA LEU A 190 -8.73 -16.96 1.09
C LEU A 190 -7.57 -16.26 0.37
N GLU A 191 -6.45 -16.04 1.05
CA GLU A 191 -5.24 -15.51 0.43
C GLU A 191 -4.64 -16.47 -0.61
N GLU A 192 -4.68 -17.78 -0.34
CA GLU A 192 -4.26 -18.81 -1.32
C GLU A 192 -5.13 -18.80 -2.57
N TYR A 193 -6.47 -18.75 -2.42
CA TYR A 193 -7.39 -18.63 -3.56
C TYR A 193 -7.12 -17.37 -4.38
N TRP A 194 -6.89 -16.23 -3.71
CA TRP A 194 -6.59 -14.97 -4.37
C TRP A 194 -5.29 -15.03 -5.17
N LYS A 195 -4.21 -15.56 -4.58
CA LYS A 195 -2.91 -15.73 -5.26
C LYS A 195 -2.98 -16.72 -6.43
N ALA A 196 -3.79 -17.77 -6.32
CA ALA A 196 -4.01 -18.74 -7.38
C ALA A 196 -4.89 -18.20 -8.53
N GLY A 197 -5.52 -17.03 -8.37
CA GLY A 197 -6.47 -16.48 -9.33
C GLY A 197 -7.82 -17.21 -9.35
N ASP A 198 -8.11 -18.05 -8.35
CA ASP A 198 -9.41 -18.72 -8.20
C ASP A 198 -10.39 -17.81 -7.45
N TYR A 199 -10.91 -16.83 -8.18
CA TYR A 199 -11.84 -15.84 -7.66
C TYR A 199 -13.23 -16.41 -7.33
N VAL A 200 -13.60 -17.55 -7.92
CA VAL A 200 -14.87 -18.24 -7.61
C VAL A 200 -14.75 -18.90 -6.25
N GLY A 201 -13.69 -19.70 -6.05
CA GLY A 201 -13.38 -20.33 -4.76
C GLY A 201 -13.23 -19.29 -3.65
N PHE A 202 -12.55 -18.17 -3.91
CA PHE A 202 -12.48 -17.04 -2.97
C PHE A 202 -13.87 -16.56 -2.57
N SER A 203 -14.73 -16.22 -3.54
CA SER A 203 -16.04 -15.63 -3.28
C SER A 203 -16.98 -16.57 -2.52
N GLU A 204 -16.92 -17.88 -2.78
CA GLU A 204 -17.76 -18.87 -2.10
C GLU A 204 -17.35 -19.04 -0.63
N ASN A 205 -16.05 -19.12 -0.36
CA ASN A 205 -15.52 -19.26 1.00
C ASN A 205 -15.61 -17.94 1.81
N ALA A 206 -15.56 -16.78 1.14
CA ALA A 206 -15.71 -15.47 1.76
C ALA A 206 -17.15 -15.17 2.21
N ALA A 207 -18.15 -15.69 1.47
CA ALA A 207 -19.56 -15.39 1.68
C ALA A 207 -20.07 -15.57 3.13
N PRO A 208 -19.80 -16.70 3.83
CA PRO A 208 -20.26 -16.87 5.21
C PRO A 208 -19.63 -15.87 6.17
N MET A 209 -18.33 -15.57 6.03
CA MET A 209 -17.62 -14.60 6.87
C MET A 209 -18.20 -13.19 6.68
N ILE A 210 -18.39 -12.78 5.43
CA ILE A 210 -18.98 -11.47 5.09
C ILE A 210 -20.41 -11.35 5.63
N LYS A 211 -21.20 -12.43 5.55
CA LYS A 211 -22.56 -12.46 6.11
C LYS A 211 -22.56 -12.24 7.62
N CYS A 212 -21.61 -12.84 8.35
CA CYS A 212 -21.44 -12.59 9.78
C CYS A 212 -21.05 -11.13 10.05
N LEU A 213 -20.04 -10.60 9.35
CA LEU A 213 -19.60 -9.21 9.50
C LEU A 213 -20.73 -8.19 9.27
N LEU A 214 -21.52 -8.38 8.21
CA LEU A 214 -22.65 -7.50 7.92
C LEU A 214 -23.76 -7.59 8.97
N LYS A 215 -23.98 -8.77 9.55
CA LYS A 215 -24.98 -8.98 10.61
C LYS A 215 -24.52 -8.33 11.91
N ASP A 216 -23.27 -8.54 12.28
CA ASP A 216 -22.69 -8.03 13.53
C ASP A 216 -22.65 -6.50 13.55
N HIS A 217 -22.66 -5.86 12.37
CA HIS A 217 -22.51 -4.41 12.23
C HIS A 217 -23.73 -3.75 11.55
N GLU A 218 -24.88 -4.43 11.57
CA GLU A 218 -26.10 -3.94 10.93
C GLU A 218 -26.57 -2.60 11.52
N ALA A 219 -26.39 -2.39 12.82
CA ALA A 219 -26.77 -1.16 13.50
C ALA A 219 -25.98 0.05 12.98
N GLN A 220 -24.66 -0.09 12.80
CA GLN A 220 -23.76 0.94 12.29
C GLN A 220 -24.10 1.30 10.84
N LEU A 221 -24.41 0.30 10.02
CA LEU A 221 -24.87 0.51 8.64
C LEU A 221 -26.23 1.21 8.56
N ARG A 222 -27.10 1.06 9.57
CA ARG A 222 -28.37 1.80 9.65
C ARG A 222 -28.13 3.28 10.00
N TYR A 223 -27.23 3.58 10.94
CA TYR A 223 -26.90 4.95 11.32
C TYR A 223 -26.32 5.80 10.18
N LEU A 224 -25.60 5.20 9.23
CA LEU A 224 -25.13 5.90 8.02
C LEU A 224 -26.27 6.46 7.14
N ARG A 225 -27.49 5.98 7.32
CA ARG A 225 -28.66 6.44 6.58
C ARG A 225 -29.34 7.64 7.24
N ASP A 226 -28.96 7.96 8.47
CA ASP A 226 -29.48 9.11 9.20
C ASP A 226 -28.73 10.40 8.79
N PRO A 227 -29.43 11.53 8.62
CA PRO A 227 -28.86 12.78 8.11
C PRO A 227 -27.87 13.48 9.07
N SER A 228 -27.63 12.94 10.26
CA SER A 228 -26.67 13.44 11.26
C SER A 228 -25.60 12.37 11.56
N PRO A 229 -24.59 12.19 10.69
CA PRO A 229 -23.61 11.12 10.85
C PRO A 229 -22.55 11.52 11.88
N GLN A 230 -22.72 11.09 13.13
CA GLN A 230 -21.61 10.89 14.06
C GLN A 230 -21.45 9.38 14.26
N CYS A 231 -21.06 8.67 13.19
CA CYS A 231 -20.68 7.28 13.35
C CYS A 231 -19.29 7.23 14.00
N ALA A 232 -19.20 6.61 15.17
CA ALA A 232 -17.91 6.22 15.73
C ALA A 232 -17.17 5.34 14.72
N LEU A 233 -15.88 5.59 14.54
CA LEU A 233 -15.02 4.77 13.68
C LEU A 233 -15.10 3.31 14.12
N LEU A 234 -15.26 2.42 13.15
CA LEU A 234 -15.39 1.00 13.42
C LEU A 234 -14.00 0.35 13.39
N SER A 235 -13.68 -0.47 14.40
CA SER A 235 -12.41 -1.19 14.43
C SER A 235 -12.54 -2.52 13.68
N LEU A 236 -12.25 -2.53 12.38
CA LEU A 236 -12.05 -3.77 11.60
C LEU A 236 -10.56 -4.13 11.56
N SER A 237 -10.28 -5.43 11.57
CA SER A 237 -8.95 -5.96 11.23
C SER A 237 -8.63 -5.73 9.75
N GLU A 238 -7.34 -5.68 9.42
CA GLU A 238 -6.87 -5.54 8.04
C GLU A 238 -7.39 -6.65 7.11
N ASN A 239 -7.49 -7.88 7.63
CA ASN A 239 -8.04 -9.03 6.92
C ASN A 239 -9.52 -8.86 6.57
N GLU A 240 -10.33 -8.32 7.49
CA GLU A 240 -11.76 -8.05 7.24
C GLU A 240 -11.92 -6.95 6.19
N VAL A 241 -11.15 -5.87 6.27
CA VAL A 241 -11.17 -4.79 5.28
C VAL A 241 -10.78 -5.33 3.90
N THR A 242 -9.71 -6.11 3.83
CA THR A 242 -9.21 -6.71 2.58
C THR A 242 -10.22 -7.67 1.97
N LEU A 243 -10.88 -8.50 2.80
CA LEU A 243 -11.96 -9.39 2.40
C LEU A 243 -13.11 -8.62 1.74
N LEU A 244 -13.57 -7.54 2.37
CA LEU A 244 -14.67 -6.71 1.87
C LEU A 244 -14.30 -6.00 0.57
N LEU A 245 -13.08 -5.44 0.47
CA LEU A 245 -12.60 -4.76 -0.72
C LEU A 245 -12.47 -5.72 -1.90
N ARG A 246 -11.83 -6.88 -1.71
CA ARG A 246 -11.68 -7.91 -2.75
C ARG A 246 -13.03 -8.45 -3.22
N GLN A 247 -13.94 -8.76 -2.29
CA GLN A 247 -15.28 -9.20 -2.67
C GLN A 247 -16.03 -8.11 -3.44
N SER A 248 -15.94 -6.85 -3.01
CA SER A 248 -16.57 -5.72 -3.71
C SER A 248 -16.04 -5.56 -5.13
N GLN A 249 -14.73 -5.77 -5.34
CA GLN A 249 -14.09 -5.71 -6.65
C GLN A 249 -14.63 -6.79 -7.58
N LEU A 250 -14.60 -8.05 -7.13
CA LEU A 250 -15.08 -9.19 -7.92
C LEU A 250 -16.56 -9.04 -8.30
N LEU A 251 -17.36 -8.46 -7.40
CA LEU A 251 -18.75 -8.16 -7.70
C LEU A 251 -18.88 -7.06 -8.74
N LEU A 252 -18.09 -5.99 -8.69
CA LEU A 252 -18.16 -4.90 -9.67
C LEU A 252 -17.72 -5.32 -11.08
N GLU A 253 -16.84 -6.30 -11.20
CA GLU A 253 -16.39 -6.85 -12.49
C GLU A 253 -17.44 -7.75 -13.18
N ARG A 254 -18.44 -8.25 -12.42
CA ARG A 254 -19.52 -9.08 -12.97
C ARG A 254 -20.54 -8.23 -13.73
N LYS A 255 -21.14 -8.81 -14.79
CA LYS A 255 -22.16 -8.13 -15.62
C LYS A 255 -23.47 -7.85 -14.89
N VAL A 256 -23.80 -8.61 -13.84
CA VAL A 256 -25.03 -8.48 -13.05
C VAL A 256 -24.61 -8.45 -11.59
N SER A 257 -24.62 -7.26 -11.00
CA SER A 257 -24.09 -7.04 -9.67
C SER A 257 -25.10 -6.30 -8.81
N ASP A 258 -25.43 -6.87 -7.66
CA ASP A 258 -26.26 -6.19 -6.68
C ASP A 258 -25.44 -5.04 -6.05
N LEU A 259 -25.57 -3.86 -6.64
CA LEU A 259 -24.86 -2.67 -6.15
C LEU A 259 -25.28 -2.26 -4.75
N SER A 260 -26.47 -2.67 -4.29
CA SER A 260 -26.87 -2.43 -2.90
C SER A 260 -26.05 -3.29 -1.93
N TYR A 261 -25.72 -4.52 -2.33
CA TYR A 261 -24.84 -5.40 -1.59
C TYR A 261 -23.40 -4.88 -1.63
N VAL A 262 -22.88 -4.54 -2.81
CA VAL A 262 -21.53 -3.95 -2.96
C VAL A 262 -21.40 -2.68 -2.12
N ARG A 263 -22.40 -1.80 -2.14
CA ARG A 263 -22.41 -0.58 -1.35
C ARG A 263 -22.28 -0.89 0.14
N ARG A 264 -23.02 -1.87 0.67
CA ARG A 264 -22.94 -2.26 2.08
C ARG A 264 -21.54 -2.76 2.48
N LEU A 265 -20.89 -3.53 1.61
CA LEU A 265 -19.51 -3.98 1.84
C LEU A 265 -18.54 -2.79 1.94
N LEU A 266 -18.65 -1.85 1.00
CA LEU A 266 -17.82 -0.65 0.95
C LEU A 266 -18.12 0.34 2.07
N GLU A 267 -19.38 0.50 2.48
CA GLU A 267 -19.79 1.28 3.66
C GLU A 267 -19.10 0.75 4.92
N LEU A 268 -19.13 -0.57 5.12
CA LEU A 268 -18.49 -1.21 6.28
C LEU A 268 -16.97 -0.96 6.29
N ALA A 269 -16.31 -1.17 5.14
CA ALA A 269 -14.87 -0.96 5.01
C ALA A 269 -14.49 0.54 5.09
N ALA A 270 -15.35 1.46 4.63
CA ALA A 270 -15.10 2.90 4.73
C ALA A 270 -15.23 3.41 6.18
N LEU A 271 -16.11 2.78 6.98
CA LEU A 271 -16.28 3.09 8.41
C LEU A 271 -15.06 2.74 9.26
N SER A 272 -14.19 1.83 8.80
CA SER A 272 -12.90 1.56 9.45
C SER A 272 -11.78 2.53 9.06
N ASN A 273 -12.15 3.67 8.46
CA ASN A 273 -11.24 4.70 7.95
C ASN A 273 -10.30 4.22 6.84
N ASN A 274 -10.66 3.16 6.11
CA ASN A 274 -9.88 2.73 4.96
C ASN A 274 -10.12 3.67 3.76
N HIS A 275 -9.06 4.35 3.30
CA HIS A 275 -9.15 5.38 2.27
C HIS A 275 -9.51 4.81 0.88
N GLU A 276 -9.05 3.61 0.56
CA GLU A 276 -9.40 2.93 -0.69
C GLU A 276 -10.90 2.56 -0.72
N ALA A 277 -11.44 2.08 0.40
CA ALA A 277 -12.87 1.81 0.53
C ALA A 277 -13.70 3.10 0.41
N GLN A 278 -13.26 4.20 1.03
CA GLN A 278 -13.89 5.51 0.91
C GLN A 278 -13.89 6.00 -0.55
N TYR A 279 -12.78 5.82 -1.27
CA TYR A 279 -12.68 6.15 -2.69
C TYR A 279 -13.66 5.31 -3.53
N ARG A 280 -13.61 3.98 -3.41
CA ARG A 280 -14.51 3.06 -4.14
C ARG A 280 -15.98 3.34 -3.85
N LEU A 281 -16.33 3.65 -2.60
CA LEU A 281 -17.69 4.01 -2.21
C LEU A 281 -18.12 5.33 -2.86
N GLY A 282 -17.25 6.34 -2.85
CA GLY A 282 -17.47 7.61 -3.54
C GLY A 282 -17.70 7.44 -5.04
N MET A 283 -16.87 6.63 -5.70
CA MET A 283 -17.01 6.30 -7.12
C MET A 283 -18.29 5.53 -7.42
N LEU A 284 -18.67 4.58 -6.55
CA LEU A 284 -19.92 3.85 -6.66
C LEU A 284 -21.14 4.78 -6.58
N HIS A 285 -21.12 5.76 -5.67
CA HIS A 285 -22.17 6.78 -5.57
C HIS A 285 -22.20 7.71 -6.79
N ALA A 286 -21.03 8.12 -7.29
CA ALA A 286 -20.90 8.97 -8.47
C ALA A 286 -21.19 8.23 -9.80
N ARG A 287 -21.24 6.88 -9.77
CA ARG A 287 -21.38 6.01 -10.96
C ARG A 287 -20.24 6.21 -11.97
N LEU A 288 -19.04 6.38 -11.44
CA LEU A 288 -17.83 6.55 -12.20
C LEU A 288 -16.98 5.27 -12.11
N ASP A 289 -16.34 4.88 -13.21
CA ASP A 289 -15.32 3.82 -13.21
C ASP A 289 -13.97 4.34 -12.69
N HIS A 290 -12.95 3.48 -12.63
CA HIS A 290 -11.61 3.86 -12.18
C HIS A 290 -10.94 4.97 -13.03
N GLY A 291 -11.27 5.07 -14.32
CA GLY A 291 -10.87 6.18 -15.21
C GLY A 291 -11.77 7.42 -15.09
N CYS A 292 -12.63 7.49 -14.06
CA CYS A 292 -13.61 8.54 -13.84
C CYS A 292 -14.59 8.73 -15.01
N GLN A 293 -14.85 7.66 -15.77
CA GLN A 293 -15.85 7.67 -16.83
C GLN A 293 -17.19 7.18 -16.31
N ARG A 294 -18.29 7.74 -16.83
CA ARG A 294 -19.63 7.36 -16.38
C ARG A 294 -19.96 5.96 -16.89
N ILE A 295 -20.25 5.04 -15.98
CA ILE A 295 -20.74 3.71 -16.32
C ILE A 295 -22.22 3.86 -16.74
N PHE A 296 -22.58 3.34 -17.92
CA PHE A 296 -23.92 3.46 -18.52
C PHE A 296 -25.07 2.97 -17.59
N PRO A 297 -26.32 3.46 -17.78
CA PRO A 297 -27.37 3.63 -16.76
C PRO A 297 -28.12 2.35 -16.35
N ALA A 298 -27.55 1.16 -16.55
CA ALA A 298 -28.14 -0.09 -16.06
C ALA A 298 -28.28 -0.15 -14.52
N HIS A 299 -27.67 0.82 -13.82
CA HIS A 299 -27.39 0.78 -12.39
C HIS A 299 -27.99 1.96 -11.58
N GLY A 300 -28.97 2.68 -12.12
CA GLY A 300 -29.68 3.77 -11.41
C GLY A 300 -28.97 5.14 -11.45
N GLN A 301 -29.55 6.13 -10.75
CA GLN A 301 -29.08 7.53 -10.76
C GLN A 301 -27.81 7.73 -9.90
N ALA A 302 -26.91 8.60 -10.36
CA ALA A 302 -25.74 9.00 -9.60
C ALA A 302 -26.12 9.94 -8.44
N ASN A 303 -25.51 9.75 -7.28
CA ASN A 303 -25.71 10.57 -6.08
C ASN A 303 -24.40 11.28 -5.69
N TYR A 304 -24.15 12.43 -6.31
CA TYR A 304 -22.94 13.23 -6.08
C TYR A 304 -22.89 13.83 -4.68
N LEU A 305 -24.04 14.14 -4.07
CA LEU A 305 -24.12 14.61 -2.68
C LEU A 305 -23.58 13.58 -1.70
N ALA A 306 -23.86 12.29 -1.93
CA ALA A 306 -23.29 11.20 -1.16
C ALA A 306 -21.83 10.91 -1.53
N ALA A 307 -21.44 11.09 -2.80
CA ALA A 307 -20.08 10.80 -3.27
C ALA A 307 -19.02 11.77 -2.72
N VAL A 308 -19.32 13.08 -2.73
CA VAL A 308 -18.34 14.14 -2.42
C VAL A 308 -17.71 14.01 -1.02
N PRO A 309 -18.46 13.76 0.06
CA PRO A 309 -17.87 13.57 1.39
C PRO A 309 -16.87 12.40 1.44
N TRP A 310 -17.22 11.26 0.82
CA TRP A 310 -16.36 10.07 0.79
C TRP A 310 -15.10 10.29 -0.04
N LEU A 311 -15.21 10.90 -1.22
CA LEU A 311 -14.05 11.23 -2.04
C LEU A 311 -13.15 12.27 -1.36
N ASN A 312 -13.72 13.24 -0.64
CA ASN A 312 -12.94 14.19 0.15
C ASN A 312 -12.20 13.51 1.31
N ALA A 313 -12.83 12.54 1.99
CA ALA A 313 -12.20 11.76 3.05
C ALA A 313 -11.04 10.92 2.49
N ALA A 314 -11.27 10.20 1.39
CA ALA A 314 -10.25 9.41 0.71
C ALA A 314 -9.07 10.26 0.23
N GLY A 315 -9.34 11.42 -0.38
CA GLY A 315 -8.30 12.33 -0.84
C GLY A 315 -7.49 12.97 0.29
N LYS A 316 -8.08 13.17 1.48
CA LYS A 316 -7.35 13.56 2.69
C LYS A 316 -6.48 12.44 3.24
N GLY A 317 -6.83 11.19 2.96
CA GLY A 317 -6.05 9.99 3.28
C GLY A 317 -5.14 9.53 2.13
N ASP A 318 -4.60 10.48 1.37
CA ASP A 318 -3.60 10.28 0.33
C ASP A 318 -4.01 9.46 -0.91
N VAL A 319 -5.32 9.28 -1.17
CA VAL A 319 -5.80 8.68 -2.43
C VAL A 319 -5.89 9.74 -3.53
N ALA A 320 -4.94 9.73 -4.45
CA ALA A 320 -4.83 10.74 -5.52
C ALA A 320 -6.00 10.69 -6.52
N GLU A 321 -6.51 9.50 -6.79
CA GLU A 321 -7.65 9.23 -7.67
C GLU A 321 -8.94 9.88 -7.16
N ALA A 322 -9.09 9.99 -5.84
CA ALA A 322 -10.27 10.63 -5.25
C ALA A 322 -10.35 12.12 -5.59
N TRP A 323 -9.21 12.82 -5.61
CA TRP A 323 -9.14 14.22 -6.06
C TRP A 323 -9.44 14.37 -7.55
N HIS A 324 -9.00 13.42 -8.38
CA HIS A 324 -9.36 13.40 -9.81
C HIS A 324 -10.87 13.19 -10.00
N GLY A 325 -11.46 12.24 -9.27
CA GLY A 325 -12.91 12.00 -9.25
C GLY A 325 -13.70 13.26 -8.85
N LEU A 326 -13.27 13.96 -7.81
CA LEU A 326 -13.87 15.24 -7.41
C LEU A 326 -13.74 16.31 -8.49
N SER A 327 -12.56 16.44 -9.12
CA SER A 327 -12.36 17.34 -10.25
C SER A 327 -13.39 17.09 -11.35
N MET A 328 -13.63 15.83 -11.70
CA MET A 328 -14.57 15.43 -12.74
C MET A 328 -16.02 15.75 -12.37
N ILE A 329 -16.40 15.54 -11.11
CA ILE A 329 -17.73 15.90 -10.58
C ILE A 329 -17.98 17.42 -10.71
N TYR A 330 -17.02 18.26 -10.33
CA TYR A 330 -17.20 19.72 -10.42
C TYR A 330 -17.00 20.30 -11.83
N ALA A 331 -16.35 19.56 -12.74
CA ALA A 331 -16.07 20.01 -14.10
C ALA A 331 -17.33 20.06 -14.98
N LYS A 332 -18.21 19.04 -14.89
CA LYS A 332 -19.39 18.93 -15.76
C LYS A 332 -20.64 19.43 -15.05
N ALA A 333 -21.45 20.21 -15.78
CA ALA A 333 -22.71 20.76 -15.27
C ALA A 333 -23.76 19.70 -14.93
N GLU A 334 -23.60 18.48 -15.45
CA GLU A 334 -24.51 17.35 -15.26
C GLU A 334 -24.45 16.73 -13.86
N TYR A 335 -23.45 17.09 -13.05
CA TYR A 335 -23.10 16.32 -11.86
C TYR A 335 -23.39 17.08 -10.55
N PHE A 336 -22.94 18.32 -10.45
CA PHE A 336 -23.18 19.19 -9.31
C PHE A 336 -23.17 20.63 -9.80
N GLN A 337 -23.48 21.62 -8.94
CA GLN A 337 -23.28 23.03 -9.30
C GLN A 337 -21.89 23.23 -9.89
N ARG A 338 -21.83 23.46 -11.21
CA ARG A 338 -20.58 23.48 -11.98
C ARG A 338 -19.63 24.51 -11.38
N ASN A 339 -18.45 24.08 -10.97
CA ASN A 339 -17.45 24.96 -10.39
C ASN A 339 -16.07 24.65 -10.99
N LEU A 340 -15.75 25.34 -12.08
CA LEU A 340 -14.49 25.15 -12.80
C LEU A 340 -13.26 25.55 -11.97
N SER A 341 -13.38 26.52 -11.06
CA SER A 341 -12.30 26.86 -10.13
C SER A 341 -11.97 25.70 -9.20
N LEU A 342 -12.98 25.13 -8.55
CA LEU A 342 -12.79 24.05 -7.60
C LEU A 342 -12.35 22.75 -8.29
N SER A 343 -12.93 22.44 -9.46
CA SER A 343 -12.49 21.35 -10.32
C SER A 343 -10.99 21.42 -10.62
N ARG A 344 -10.50 22.60 -11.02
CA ARG A 344 -9.07 22.83 -11.29
C ARG A 344 -8.19 22.66 -10.07
N GLN A 345 -8.63 23.11 -8.89
CA GLN A 345 -7.88 22.94 -7.65
C GLN A 345 -7.71 21.45 -7.31
N TYR A 346 -8.79 20.66 -7.40
CA TYR A 346 -8.71 19.22 -7.17
C TYR A 346 -7.89 18.50 -8.23
N LEU A 347 -7.99 18.92 -9.50
CA LEU A 347 -7.18 18.35 -10.58
C LEU A 347 -5.68 18.58 -10.34
N ASN A 348 -5.31 19.81 -9.95
CA ASN A 348 -3.93 20.13 -9.61
C ASN A 348 -3.44 19.29 -8.42
N ARG A 349 -4.24 19.20 -7.36
CA ARG A 349 -3.89 18.39 -6.18
C ARG A 349 -3.66 16.92 -6.52
N SER A 350 -4.53 16.33 -7.36
CA SER A 350 -4.35 14.96 -7.84
C SER A 350 -3.07 14.78 -8.66
N ALA A 351 -2.76 15.75 -9.55
CA ALA A 351 -1.55 15.73 -10.36
C ALA A 351 -0.27 15.86 -9.51
N GLU A 352 -0.29 16.72 -8.49
CA GLU A 352 0.79 16.91 -7.51
C GLU A 352 1.05 15.65 -6.68
N MET A 353 -0.01 14.90 -6.34
CA MET A 353 0.08 13.60 -5.66
C MET A 353 0.57 12.46 -6.56
N GLY A 354 0.83 12.74 -7.85
CA GLY A 354 1.47 11.79 -8.75
C GLY A 354 0.53 11.05 -9.70
N PHE A 355 -0.79 11.24 -9.64
CA PHE A 355 -1.70 10.44 -10.47
C PHE A 355 -1.55 10.75 -11.96
N ALA A 356 -1.09 9.77 -12.75
CA ALA A 356 -0.73 9.94 -14.16
C ALA A 356 -1.85 10.56 -15.03
N GLN A 357 -3.10 10.09 -14.87
CA GLN A 357 -4.23 10.61 -15.63
C GLN A 357 -4.51 12.09 -15.28
N ALA A 358 -4.46 12.45 -13.98
CA ALA A 358 -4.62 13.84 -13.57
C ALA A 358 -3.49 14.75 -14.06
N GLN A 359 -2.25 14.28 -14.06
CA GLN A 359 -1.11 15.01 -14.63
C GLN A 359 -1.33 15.30 -16.12
N PHE A 360 -1.78 14.29 -16.87
CA PHE A 360 -2.11 14.46 -18.28
C PHE A 360 -3.24 15.46 -18.51
N ASP A 361 -4.35 15.32 -17.78
CA ASP A 361 -5.52 16.19 -17.88
C ASP A 361 -5.21 17.64 -17.48
N TYR A 362 -4.41 17.83 -16.43
CA TYR A 362 -3.94 19.14 -16.00
C TYR A 362 -3.02 19.77 -17.05
N GLY A 363 -2.13 18.97 -17.65
CA GLY A 363 -1.32 19.38 -18.81
C GLY A 363 -2.18 19.81 -20.00
N GLN A 364 -3.26 19.08 -20.31
CA GLN A 364 -4.19 19.49 -21.37
C GLN A 364 -4.89 20.81 -21.04
N TYR A 365 -5.31 21.00 -19.79
CA TYR A 365 -5.92 22.25 -19.36
C TYR A 365 -4.98 23.43 -19.58
N LEU A 366 -3.74 23.34 -19.10
CA LEU A 366 -2.71 24.37 -19.28
C LEU A 366 -2.43 24.63 -20.77
N TRP A 367 -2.37 23.58 -21.58
CA TRP A 367 -2.18 23.75 -23.02
C TRP A 367 -3.32 24.51 -23.70
N ARG A 368 -4.57 24.26 -23.30
CA ARG A 368 -5.75 24.97 -23.82
C ARG A 368 -5.72 26.45 -23.42
N THR A 369 -5.30 26.75 -22.19
CA THR A 369 -5.19 28.10 -21.64
C THR A 369 -3.82 28.74 -21.84
N ARG A 370 -3.00 28.23 -22.79
CA ARG A 370 -1.63 28.73 -22.99
C ARG A 370 -1.52 30.19 -23.43
N ARG A 371 -2.63 30.78 -23.87
CA ARG A 371 -2.71 32.21 -24.21
C ARG A 371 -2.95 33.09 -22.98
N ASP A 372 -3.44 32.51 -21.89
CA ASP A 372 -3.87 33.22 -20.69
C ASP A 372 -2.71 33.38 -19.69
N GLY A 373 -1.64 32.59 -19.83
CA GLY A 373 -0.47 32.63 -18.95
C GLY A 373 0.84 32.33 -19.70
N PRO A 374 1.92 33.08 -19.46
CA PRO A 374 3.14 33.05 -20.28
C PRO A 374 3.92 31.73 -20.24
N MET A 375 3.67 30.87 -19.24
CA MET A 375 4.41 29.61 -19.01
C MET A 375 3.52 28.36 -19.04
N HIS A 376 2.24 28.53 -19.37
CA HIS A 376 1.30 27.41 -19.36
C HIS A 376 1.67 26.30 -20.34
N ASP A 377 2.27 26.62 -21.49
CA ASP A 377 2.71 25.60 -22.44
C ASP A 377 3.95 24.82 -21.97
N ILE A 378 4.91 25.49 -21.32
CA ILE A 378 6.06 24.85 -20.66
C ILE A 378 5.57 23.93 -19.54
N HIS A 379 4.69 24.41 -18.66
CA HIS A 379 4.13 23.58 -17.60
C HIS A 379 3.30 22.42 -18.15
N ALA A 380 2.52 22.63 -19.21
CA ALA A 380 1.80 21.54 -19.88
C ALA A 380 2.74 20.42 -20.33
N LEU A 381 3.86 20.78 -20.96
CA LEU A 381 4.87 19.81 -21.40
C LEU A 381 5.51 19.08 -20.21
N SER A 382 5.80 19.80 -19.10
CA SER A 382 6.35 19.18 -17.89
C SER A 382 5.41 18.12 -17.30
N TRP A 383 4.11 18.39 -17.26
CA TRP A 383 3.12 17.44 -16.75
C TRP A 383 2.92 16.25 -17.67
N TRP A 384 2.89 16.47 -18.99
CA TRP A 384 2.85 15.37 -19.95
C TRP A 384 4.08 14.48 -19.85
N LYS A 385 5.28 15.04 -19.64
CA LYS A 385 6.50 14.25 -19.43
C LYS A 385 6.39 13.39 -18.16
N LYS A 386 5.97 13.97 -17.04
CA LYS A 386 5.76 13.23 -15.78
C LYS A 386 4.77 12.09 -15.93
N ALA A 387 3.64 12.31 -16.62
CA ALA A 387 2.66 11.26 -16.88
C ALA A 387 3.21 10.19 -17.84
N ALA A 388 3.95 10.59 -18.88
CA ALA A 388 4.58 9.66 -19.83
C ALA A 388 5.62 8.76 -19.15
N ASP A 389 6.39 9.30 -18.19
CA ASP A 389 7.38 8.54 -17.41
C ASP A 389 6.72 7.48 -16.50
N GLN A 390 5.44 7.63 -16.18
CA GLN A 390 4.62 6.63 -15.51
C GLN A 390 3.93 5.65 -16.48
N GLY A 391 4.23 5.71 -17.78
CA GLY A 391 3.66 4.84 -18.82
C GLY A 391 2.34 5.32 -19.44
N HIS A 392 1.91 6.57 -19.17
CA HIS A 392 0.67 7.09 -19.75
C HIS A 392 0.81 7.34 -21.27
N HIS A 393 0.14 6.52 -22.08
CA HIS A 393 0.30 6.52 -23.53
C HIS A 393 -0.11 7.84 -24.23
N GLU A 394 -1.26 8.44 -23.87
CA GLU A 394 -1.67 9.71 -24.50
C GLU A 394 -0.75 10.88 -24.15
N ALA A 395 -0.20 10.88 -22.93
CA ALA A 395 0.79 11.87 -22.49
C ALA A 395 2.11 11.71 -23.25
N LEU A 396 2.54 10.46 -23.49
CA LEU A 396 3.70 10.15 -24.33
C LEU A 396 3.52 10.70 -25.75
N ILE A 397 2.35 10.50 -26.36
CA ILE A 397 2.03 11.07 -27.68
C ILE A 397 2.02 12.60 -27.65
N ALA A 398 1.46 13.20 -26.60
CA ALA A 398 1.41 14.66 -26.47
C ALA A 398 2.82 15.26 -26.32
N ALA A 399 3.67 14.65 -25.50
CA ALA A 399 5.06 15.07 -25.27
C ALA A 399 5.97 14.81 -26.48
N SER A 400 5.79 13.70 -27.21
CA SER A 400 6.63 13.33 -28.36
C SER A 400 6.53 14.31 -29.53
N ARG A 401 5.45 15.11 -29.60
CA ARG A 401 5.32 16.22 -30.56
C ARG A 401 6.43 17.28 -30.40
N PHE A 402 7.02 17.38 -29.21
CA PHE A 402 8.11 18.30 -28.89
C PHE A 402 9.49 17.62 -28.95
N SER A 403 9.57 16.37 -29.43
CA SER A 403 10.84 15.67 -29.60
C SER A 403 11.73 16.35 -30.65
N ALA A 404 13.03 16.43 -30.36
CA ALA A 404 14.04 16.85 -31.34
C ALA A 404 14.11 15.91 -32.56
N LYS A 405 13.69 14.65 -32.43
CA LYS A 405 13.72 13.65 -33.53
C LYS A 405 12.82 14.01 -34.70
N ASN A 406 11.85 14.89 -34.49
CA ASN A 406 10.95 15.37 -35.55
C ASN A 406 11.64 16.42 -36.47
N SER A 407 12.87 16.84 -36.15
CA SER A 407 13.67 17.75 -36.96
C SER A 407 14.63 16.99 -37.87
N SER A 408 14.69 17.35 -39.15
CA SER A 408 15.60 16.77 -40.16
C SER A 408 17.01 17.38 -40.15
N GLU A 409 17.31 18.30 -39.24
CA GLU A 409 18.60 19.01 -39.19
C GLU A 409 19.74 18.08 -38.74
N THR A 410 20.71 17.80 -39.63
CA THR A 410 21.89 16.97 -39.31
C THR A 410 23.20 17.75 -39.26
N TRP A 411 23.22 18.99 -39.75
CA TRP A 411 24.42 19.80 -39.92
C TRP A 411 25.29 19.88 -38.66
N ALA A 412 24.67 20.09 -37.49
CA ALA A 412 25.40 20.24 -36.23
C ALA A 412 26.01 18.92 -35.74
N VAL A 413 25.34 17.79 -35.98
CA VAL A 413 25.84 16.47 -35.58
C VAL A 413 27.08 16.10 -36.39
N GLU A 414 27.08 16.41 -37.69
CA GLU A 414 28.22 16.17 -38.57
C GLU A 414 29.44 17.01 -38.15
N ILE A 415 29.22 18.30 -37.88
CA ILE A 415 30.29 19.20 -37.44
C ILE A 415 30.79 18.85 -36.04
N ALA A 416 29.90 18.52 -35.10
CA ALA A 416 30.29 18.17 -33.73
C ALA A 416 31.28 16.99 -33.70
N LYS A 417 31.14 16.05 -34.64
CA LYS A 417 32.04 14.89 -34.81
C LYS A 417 33.41 15.26 -35.38
N SER A 418 33.49 16.28 -36.24
CA SER A 418 34.75 16.73 -36.85
C SER A 418 35.51 17.79 -36.03
N LEU A 419 34.88 18.35 -35.00
CA LEU A 419 35.51 19.33 -34.10
C LEU A 419 36.65 18.73 -33.27
N THR A 420 37.89 19.14 -33.58
CA THR A 420 39.10 18.76 -32.83
C THR A 420 39.17 19.45 -31.46
N THR A 421 39.94 18.85 -30.53
CA THR A 421 40.19 19.43 -29.20
C THR A 421 40.84 20.82 -29.26
N LYS A 422 41.68 21.08 -30.26
CA LYS A 422 42.30 22.38 -30.51
C LYS A 422 41.26 23.44 -30.84
N LEU A 423 40.32 23.13 -31.74
CA LEU A 423 39.23 24.04 -32.14
C LEU A 423 38.26 24.30 -30.98
N ARG A 424 37.94 23.26 -30.19
CA ARG A 424 37.09 23.40 -28.99
C ARG A 424 37.71 24.33 -27.95
N LYS A 425 39.05 24.33 -27.80
CA LYS A 425 39.76 25.26 -26.92
C LYS A 425 39.84 26.69 -27.46
N SER A 426 39.97 26.86 -28.78
CA SER A 426 40.05 28.20 -29.39
C SER A 426 38.69 28.90 -29.48
N HIS A 427 37.60 28.13 -29.61
CA HIS A 427 36.24 28.65 -29.76
C HIS A 427 35.23 27.97 -28.83
N PRO A 428 35.40 28.04 -27.50
CA PRO A 428 34.61 27.27 -26.53
C PRO A 428 33.10 27.55 -26.63
N PHE A 429 32.68 28.81 -26.75
CA PHE A 429 31.26 29.17 -26.83
C PHE A 429 30.60 28.71 -28.14
N LEU A 430 31.32 28.80 -29.25
CA LEU A 430 30.79 28.35 -30.55
C LEU A 430 30.70 26.83 -30.61
N SER A 431 31.70 26.12 -30.10
CA SER A 431 31.65 24.66 -29.96
C SER A 431 30.49 24.22 -29.08
N ALA A 432 30.28 24.89 -27.94
CA ALA A 432 29.15 24.62 -27.06
C ALA A 432 27.79 24.87 -27.75
N ARG A 433 27.64 25.93 -28.55
CA ARG A 433 26.43 26.15 -29.38
C ARG A 433 26.22 25.07 -30.44
N ILE A 434 27.30 24.56 -31.05
CA ILE A 434 27.23 23.44 -32.01
C ILE A 434 26.81 22.15 -31.29
N ASP A 435 27.36 21.87 -30.11
CA ASP A 435 26.97 20.70 -29.31
C ASP A 435 25.50 20.81 -28.86
N LEU A 436 25.04 22.01 -28.46
CA LEU A 436 23.61 22.27 -28.18
C LEU A 436 22.74 21.98 -29.41
N ALA A 437 23.17 22.48 -30.58
CA ALA A 437 22.45 22.28 -31.83
C ALA A 437 22.43 20.82 -32.27
N ALA A 438 23.50 20.07 -32.01
CA ALA A 438 23.58 18.64 -32.28
C ALA A 438 22.62 17.85 -31.37
N ALA A 439 22.60 18.17 -30.06
CA ALA A 439 21.77 17.51 -29.06
C ALA A 439 20.26 17.77 -29.27
N PHE A 440 19.89 19.00 -29.65
CA PHE A 440 18.48 19.43 -29.76
C PHE A 440 18.01 19.70 -31.20
N LYS A 441 18.81 19.35 -32.21
CA LYS A 441 18.47 19.47 -33.64
C LYS A 441 18.06 20.88 -34.05
N LEU A 442 18.83 21.86 -33.56
CA LEU A 442 18.62 23.27 -33.86
C LEU A 442 19.10 23.61 -35.27
N SER A 443 18.38 24.51 -35.94
CA SER A 443 18.85 25.14 -37.17
C SER A 443 20.07 26.04 -36.91
N LYS A 444 20.79 26.42 -37.96
CA LYS A 444 21.97 27.30 -37.85
C LYS A 444 21.64 28.65 -37.20
N SER A 445 20.47 29.22 -37.50
CA SER A 445 20.03 30.49 -36.89
C SER A 445 19.69 30.30 -35.42
N GLU A 446 18.97 29.24 -35.05
CA GLU A 446 18.64 28.91 -33.66
C GLU A 446 19.92 28.68 -32.84
N ALA A 447 20.86 27.88 -33.32
CA ALA A 447 22.12 27.60 -32.61
C ALA A 447 22.88 28.88 -32.22
N VAL A 448 22.89 29.87 -33.13
CA VAL A 448 23.64 31.13 -32.98
C VAL A 448 22.87 32.19 -32.18
N LEU A 449 21.54 32.12 -32.16
CA LEU A 449 20.67 33.17 -31.59
C LEU A 449 19.98 32.77 -30.29
N VAL A 450 19.87 31.48 -29.98
CA VAL A 450 19.26 31.00 -28.73
C VAL A 450 19.95 31.63 -27.53
N ASP A 451 19.14 32.15 -26.61
CA ASP A 451 19.59 32.60 -25.29
C ASP A 451 19.75 31.39 -24.38
N VAL A 452 20.95 30.83 -24.39
CA VAL A 452 21.30 29.61 -23.65
C VAL A 452 20.99 29.74 -22.15
N ARG A 453 21.12 30.94 -21.57
CA ARG A 453 20.94 31.17 -20.13
C ARG A 453 19.50 30.99 -19.66
N HIS A 454 18.54 31.34 -20.51
CA HIS A 454 17.11 31.31 -20.20
C HIS A 454 16.35 30.24 -20.98
N ALA A 455 17.06 29.40 -21.74
CA ALA A 455 16.44 28.35 -22.54
C ALA A 455 16.04 27.13 -21.71
N ASP A 456 16.71 26.82 -20.60
CA ASP A 456 16.46 25.59 -19.81
C ASP A 456 15.27 25.75 -18.84
N TRP A 457 14.25 24.91 -19.03
CA TRP A 457 13.06 24.80 -18.17
C TRP A 457 12.97 23.45 -17.44
N GLY A 458 14.11 22.77 -17.26
CA GLY A 458 14.23 21.50 -16.54
C GLY A 458 13.89 20.28 -17.42
N HIS A 459 12.68 20.24 -17.97
CA HIS A 459 12.19 19.13 -18.81
C HIS A 459 12.22 19.42 -20.31
N CYS A 460 12.37 20.68 -20.69
CA CYS A 460 12.46 21.11 -22.08
C CYS A 460 13.36 22.33 -22.19
N ILE A 461 13.78 22.61 -23.43
CA ILE A 461 14.38 23.87 -23.80
C ILE A 461 13.41 24.74 -24.59
N GLU A 462 13.41 26.03 -24.30
CA GLU A 462 12.70 27.07 -25.04
C GLU A 462 13.63 27.71 -26.07
N VAL A 463 13.22 27.64 -27.33
CA VAL A 463 13.92 28.26 -28.46
C VAL A 463 13.03 29.36 -29.01
N ASP A 464 13.21 30.58 -28.49
CA ASP A 464 12.58 31.78 -29.01
C ASP A 464 13.61 32.78 -29.53
N ILE A 465 13.78 32.80 -30.86
CA ILE A 465 14.64 33.76 -31.55
C ILE A 465 13.82 34.80 -32.33
N SER A 466 12.51 34.88 -32.12
CA SER A 466 11.59 35.72 -32.90
C SER A 466 11.96 37.21 -32.85
N LYS A 467 12.48 37.68 -31.70
CA LYS A 467 12.97 39.05 -31.51
C LYS A 467 14.13 39.42 -32.43
N LEU A 468 15.00 38.46 -32.76
CA LEU A 468 16.20 38.67 -33.57
C LEU A 468 16.04 38.15 -35.01
N HIS A 469 15.06 37.28 -35.23
CA HIS A 469 14.79 36.63 -36.51
C HIS A 469 13.28 36.49 -36.73
N ALA A 470 12.66 37.52 -37.30
CA ALA A 470 11.20 37.68 -37.39
C ALA A 470 10.43 36.52 -38.06
N ARG A 471 11.09 35.74 -38.93
CA ARG A 471 10.47 34.57 -39.58
C ARG A 471 10.47 33.30 -38.70
N SER A 472 11.16 33.33 -37.56
CA SER A 472 11.25 32.19 -36.65
C SER A 472 10.03 32.14 -35.72
N LYS A 473 9.58 30.92 -35.42
CA LYS A 473 8.53 30.67 -34.44
C LYS A 473 9.17 30.15 -33.15
N ARG A 474 8.66 30.60 -32.01
CA ARG A 474 8.97 30.01 -30.71
C ARG A 474 8.70 28.50 -30.75
N ARG A 475 9.67 27.70 -30.32
CA ARG A 475 9.57 26.24 -30.25
C ARG A 475 10.02 25.74 -28.89
N LEU A 476 9.31 24.75 -28.35
CA LEU A 476 9.73 23.99 -27.18
C LEU A 476 10.31 22.66 -27.67
N ILE A 477 11.42 22.22 -27.08
CA ILE A 477 12.06 20.94 -27.41
C ILE A 477 12.25 20.15 -26.13
N LEU A 478 11.67 18.95 -26.08
CA LEU A 478 11.74 18.07 -24.92
C LEU A 478 13.16 17.54 -24.70
N ILE A 479 13.58 17.43 -23.44
CA ILE A 479 14.79 16.71 -23.04
C ILE A 479 14.40 15.23 -22.87
N GLU A 480 14.91 14.39 -23.77
CA GLU A 480 14.51 12.98 -23.90
C GLU A 480 15.45 12.01 -23.17
N ASN A 481 16.72 12.37 -23.03
CA ASN A 481 17.73 11.48 -22.47
C ASN A 481 18.72 12.22 -21.55
N THR A 482 19.48 11.44 -20.78
CA THR A 482 20.47 11.93 -19.83
C THR A 482 21.63 12.65 -20.52
N GLU A 483 22.00 12.22 -21.73
CA GLU A 483 23.05 12.86 -22.53
C GLU A 483 22.70 14.31 -22.90
N GLN A 484 21.46 14.56 -23.35
CA GLN A 484 20.95 15.91 -23.60
C GLN A 484 20.96 16.77 -22.34
N ARG A 485 20.55 16.21 -21.19
CA ARG A 485 20.58 16.92 -19.91
C ARG A 485 22.01 17.29 -19.49
N VAL A 486 22.94 16.34 -19.54
CA VAL A 486 24.35 16.58 -19.18
C VAL A 486 24.98 17.61 -20.12
N THR A 487 24.71 17.51 -21.43
CA THR A 487 25.18 18.48 -22.42
C THR A 487 24.66 19.88 -22.10
N LEU A 488 23.36 20.01 -21.82
CA LEU A 488 22.75 21.29 -21.45
C LEU A 488 23.36 21.85 -20.16
N ASP A 489 23.55 21.04 -19.11
CA ASP A 489 24.14 21.48 -17.84
C ASP A 489 25.58 21.98 -18.01
N LEU A 490 26.39 21.30 -18.81
CA LEU A 490 27.76 21.73 -19.12
C LEU A 490 27.79 23.07 -19.85
N ILE A 491 26.90 23.23 -20.84
CA ILE A 491 26.79 24.46 -21.62
C ILE A 491 26.26 25.59 -20.73
N SER A 492 25.22 25.38 -19.94
CA SER A 492 24.68 26.38 -19.01
C SER A 492 25.74 26.87 -18.03
N ARG A 493 26.60 25.98 -17.50
CA ARG A 493 27.75 26.39 -16.66
C ARG A 493 28.75 27.23 -17.42
N LEU A 494 29.09 26.87 -18.65
CA LEU A 494 30.00 27.65 -19.49
C LEU A 494 29.45 29.05 -19.77
N PHE A 495 28.13 29.20 -19.87
CA PHE A 495 27.45 30.46 -20.19
C PHE A 495 26.99 31.26 -18.96
N ALA A 496 27.20 30.78 -17.74
CA ALA A 496 26.66 31.37 -16.51
C ALA A 496 27.05 32.85 -16.34
N ASP A 497 28.35 33.17 -16.47
CA ASP A 497 28.91 34.51 -16.26
C ASP A 497 29.24 35.23 -17.58
N VAL A 498 28.78 34.68 -18.70
CA VAL A 498 29.15 35.18 -20.03
C VAL A 498 28.19 36.25 -20.48
N ASN A 499 28.73 37.42 -20.77
CA ASN A 499 27.98 38.46 -21.45
C ASN A 499 27.79 38.08 -22.93
N SER A 500 26.59 37.67 -23.33
CA SER A 500 26.25 37.38 -24.74
C SER A 500 25.82 38.61 -25.55
N SER A 501 25.98 39.83 -25.00
CA SER A 501 25.71 41.10 -25.70
C SER A 501 26.82 41.45 -26.71
N PHE A 502 26.66 42.58 -27.40
CA PHE A 502 27.55 43.02 -28.48
C PHE A 502 29.03 43.09 -28.04
N ASP A 503 29.31 43.60 -26.83
CA ASP A 503 30.67 43.77 -26.29
C ASP A 503 31.23 42.51 -25.62
N GLY A 504 30.45 41.43 -25.63
CA GLY A 504 30.81 40.16 -25.02
C GLY A 504 31.78 39.31 -25.85
N PRO A 505 32.38 38.26 -25.25
CA PRO A 505 33.30 37.36 -25.95
C PRO A 505 32.62 36.61 -27.13
N GLU A 506 31.30 36.45 -27.08
CA GLU A 506 30.52 35.90 -28.18
C GLU A 506 30.36 36.88 -29.35
N GLY A 507 30.44 38.19 -29.12
CA GLY A 507 30.18 39.21 -30.12
C GLY A 507 28.75 39.19 -30.65
N ASN A 508 28.47 40.00 -31.67
CA ASN A 508 27.14 40.12 -32.27
C ASN A 508 26.77 38.94 -33.17
N TYR A 509 25.50 38.91 -33.62
CA TYR A 509 24.98 37.85 -34.50
C TYR A 509 25.84 37.62 -35.76
N ARG A 510 26.27 38.70 -36.43
CA ARG A 510 27.08 38.61 -37.67
C ARG A 510 28.44 37.99 -37.38
N GLN A 511 29.08 38.36 -36.27
CA GLN A 511 30.35 37.79 -35.83
C GLN A 511 30.22 36.30 -35.51
N ARG A 512 29.17 35.90 -34.77
CA ARG A 512 28.91 34.48 -34.50
C ARG A 512 28.66 33.68 -35.78
N GLN A 513 27.87 34.23 -36.71
CA GLN A 513 27.58 33.59 -37.99
C GLN A 513 28.83 33.49 -38.88
N TYR A 514 29.69 34.50 -38.88
CA TYR A 514 30.96 34.49 -39.61
C TYR A 514 31.90 33.42 -39.06
N ARG A 515 32.09 33.35 -37.73
CA ARG A 515 32.91 32.29 -37.11
C ARG A 515 32.38 30.90 -37.42
N LEU A 516 31.05 30.70 -37.37
CA LEU A 516 30.44 29.43 -37.74
C LEU A 516 30.74 29.04 -39.19
N ARG A 517 30.61 29.98 -40.14
CA ARG A 517 30.93 29.73 -41.56
C ARG A 517 32.40 29.38 -41.76
N ASN A 518 33.32 30.08 -41.12
CA ASN A 518 34.74 29.80 -41.23
C ASN A 518 35.09 28.41 -40.69
N ILE A 519 34.59 28.05 -39.50
CA ILE A 519 34.83 26.71 -38.94
C ILE A 519 34.25 25.62 -39.86
N ILE A 520 33.08 25.84 -40.46
CA ILE A 520 32.53 24.88 -41.43
C ILE A 520 33.45 24.76 -42.65
N ALA A 521 33.99 25.86 -43.16
CA ALA A 521 34.91 25.85 -44.29
C ALA A 521 36.26 25.19 -43.96
N ASP A 522 36.73 25.27 -42.71
CA ASP A 522 37.97 24.62 -42.26
C ASP A 522 37.82 23.10 -42.06
N LEU A 523 36.58 22.60 -42.00
CA LEU A 523 36.25 21.19 -41.73
C LEU A 523 35.76 20.41 -42.98
N VAL A 524 35.45 21.11 -44.06
CA VAL A 524 35.11 20.58 -45.39
C VAL A 524 36.37 20.60 -46.25
#